data_AF-A0AB39T5E6-F1
#
_entry.id   AF-A0AB39T5E6-F1
#
_cell.length_a   1.000
_cell.length_b   1.000
_cell.length_c   1.000
_cell.angle_alpha   90.00
_cell.angle_beta   90.00
_cell.angle_gamma   90.00
#
_symmetry.space_group_name_H-M   'P 1'
#
loop_
_entity.id
_entity.type
_entity.pdbx_description
1 polymer ?
#
loop_
_entity_poly.entity_id
_entity_poly.type
_entity_poly.pdbx_seq_one_letter_code
_entity_poly.pdbx_strand_id
1 'polypeptide(L)'
;MAGVSTIKRGGSRFYIDPDNGAIKVPGVTSIVGMLPKDFLMYWAAKEAATAAVDNWDVVSKLCERDPQGAIDYLKGAHRRKSKAAADTGSAAHDLFERLARGETVHDRHVHIDVKPHVKWFKEFLDEMQPEFLHLEETVWNDSIAYAGSFDAIAIIDGETVVLDWKTSKDVYDSVALQLAAYRYAERIIRASDGESLPVPEITGGAVLHVRPEAWKLVPVECGPRVFDVFKFLRGVFDWEADGKKKVVGRPIAWGGAEETGTQRRAA
;
A
#
# COMPACT_ATOMS: atom_id res chain seq x y z
N MET A 1 -19.27 12.04 9.90
CA MET A 1 -17.83 12.17 9.66
C MET A 1 -17.69 12.22 8.15
N ALA A 2 -17.21 13.32 7.59
CA ALA A 2 -17.07 13.42 6.14
C ALA A 2 -15.81 12.66 5.69
N GLY A 3 -15.94 11.84 4.64
CA GLY A 3 -14.90 10.94 4.12
C GLY A 3 -15.05 9.46 4.53
N VAL A 4 -14.42 8.57 3.76
CA VAL A 4 -14.46 7.10 3.98
C VAL A 4 -13.64 6.71 5.21
N SER A 5 -14.21 5.90 6.10
CA SER A 5 -13.48 5.38 7.26
C SER A 5 -12.87 3.99 7.00
N THR A 6 -11.80 3.64 7.71
CA THR A 6 -11.11 2.35 7.53
C THR A 6 -10.92 1.60 8.84
N ILE A 7 -10.88 0.27 8.76
CA ILE A 7 -10.55 -0.62 9.88
C ILE A 7 -9.48 -1.64 9.45
N LYS A 8 -8.73 -2.16 10.43
CA LYS A 8 -7.79 -3.26 10.20
C LYS A 8 -8.33 -4.57 10.77
N ARG A 9 -8.34 -5.63 9.96
CA ARG A 9 -8.73 -6.99 10.37
C ARG A 9 -7.78 -8.00 9.74
N GLY A 10 -7.16 -8.86 10.56
CA GLY A 10 -6.27 -9.91 10.07
C GLY A 10 -5.08 -9.40 9.25
N GLY A 11 -4.54 -8.22 9.59
CA GLY A 11 -3.45 -7.58 8.84
C GLY A 11 -3.87 -6.84 7.57
N SER A 12 -5.14 -6.94 7.16
CA SER A 12 -5.68 -6.27 5.97
C SER A 12 -6.49 -5.03 6.32
N ARG A 13 -6.48 -4.02 5.44
CA ARG A 13 -7.30 -2.81 5.55
C ARG A 13 -8.64 -3.05 4.86
N PHE A 14 -9.72 -2.63 5.53
CA PHE A 14 -11.06 -2.58 4.96
C PHE A 14 -11.58 -1.16 5.02
N TYR A 15 -12.27 -0.74 3.96
CA TYR A 15 -12.98 0.53 3.87
C TYR A 15 -14.44 0.28 4.23
N ILE A 16 -15.03 1.24 4.95
CA ILE A 16 -16.41 1.22 5.40
C ILE A 16 -17.20 2.21 4.55
N ASP A 17 -18.27 1.75 3.92
CA ASP A 17 -19.11 2.60 3.09
C ASP A 17 -19.72 3.74 3.94
N PRO A 18 -19.64 5.00 3.48
CA PRO A 18 -20.11 6.16 4.27
C PRO A 18 -21.64 6.20 4.42
N ASP A 19 -22.38 5.67 3.45
CA ASP A 19 -23.85 5.64 3.44
C ASP A 19 -24.39 4.40 4.17
N ASN A 20 -23.61 3.31 4.21
CA ASN A 20 -23.96 2.08 4.89
C ASN A 20 -22.77 1.42 5.61
N GLY A 21 -22.61 1.74 6.90
CA GLY A 21 -21.52 1.20 7.73
C GLY A 21 -21.47 -0.33 7.92
N ALA A 22 -22.50 -1.07 7.46
CA ALA A 22 -22.47 -2.53 7.40
C ALA A 22 -21.62 -3.05 6.21
N ILE A 23 -21.51 -2.27 5.13
CA ILE A 23 -20.73 -2.63 3.95
C ILE A 23 -19.26 -2.34 4.22
N LYS A 24 -18.44 -3.39 4.10
CA LYS A 24 -17.00 -3.35 4.35
C LYS A 24 -16.29 -4.08 3.25
N VAL A 25 -15.44 -3.37 2.53
CA VAL A 25 -14.72 -3.92 1.36
C VAL A 25 -13.21 -3.86 1.59
N PRO A 26 -12.45 -4.86 1.12
CA PRO A 26 -10.99 -4.83 1.25
C PRO A 26 -10.35 -3.70 0.44
N GLY A 27 -9.24 -3.19 0.97
CA GLY A 27 -8.42 -2.19 0.29
C GLY A 27 -7.70 -2.77 -0.93
N VAL A 28 -7.56 -1.99 -2.00
CA VAL A 28 -6.77 -2.34 -3.21
C VAL A 28 -5.38 -2.86 -2.84
N THR A 29 -4.66 -2.17 -1.94
CA THR A 29 -3.33 -2.60 -1.47
C THR A 29 -3.34 -3.92 -0.70
N SER A 30 -4.45 -4.25 -0.02
CA SER A 30 -4.61 -5.54 0.67
C SER A 30 -4.85 -6.68 -0.31
N ILE A 31 -5.62 -6.42 -1.38
CA ILE A 31 -5.85 -7.37 -2.48
C ILE A 31 -4.57 -7.62 -3.27
N VAL A 32 -3.88 -6.56 -3.71
CA VAL A 32 -2.58 -6.67 -4.40
C VAL A 32 -1.52 -7.34 -3.51
N GLY A 33 -1.69 -7.24 -2.19
CA GLY A 33 -0.88 -7.95 -1.21
C GLY A 33 -0.91 -9.48 -1.32
N MET A 34 -1.87 -10.07 -2.04
CA MET A 34 -1.98 -11.52 -2.28
C MET A 34 -0.96 -12.05 -3.30
N LEU A 35 -0.25 -11.18 -4.03
CA LEU A 35 0.86 -11.61 -4.87
C LEU A 35 1.92 -12.35 -4.04
N PRO A 36 2.55 -13.40 -4.58
CA PRO A 36 3.68 -14.05 -3.92
C PRO A 36 4.84 -13.07 -3.77
N LYS A 37 5.48 -13.10 -2.60
CA LYS A 37 6.59 -12.19 -2.25
C LYS A 37 7.77 -12.97 -1.69
N ASP A 38 8.10 -14.08 -2.33
CA ASP A 38 9.13 -15.02 -1.87
C ASP A 38 10.50 -14.34 -1.68
N PHE A 39 10.79 -13.31 -2.49
CA PHE A 39 11.99 -12.49 -2.37
C PHE A 39 12.12 -11.77 -1.02
N LEU A 40 11.01 -11.47 -0.32
CA LEU A 40 11.05 -10.80 0.99
C LEU A 40 11.68 -11.67 2.07
N MET A 41 11.54 -13.00 1.98
CA MET A 41 12.21 -13.93 2.90
C MET A 41 13.73 -13.83 2.74
N TYR A 42 14.22 -13.91 1.51
CA TYR A 42 15.65 -13.81 1.21
C TYR A 42 16.21 -12.42 1.55
N TRP A 43 15.43 -11.37 1.27
CA TRP A 43 15.78 -10.01 1.65
C TRP A 43 15.88 -9.85 3.18
N ALA A 44 14.89 -10.34 3.95
CA ALA A 44 14.92 -10.25 5.41
C ALA A 44 16.12 -11.01 6.01
N ALA A 45 16.44 -12.20 5.47
CA ALA A 45 17.62 -12.96 5.86
C ALA A 45 18.92 -12.19 5.56
N LYS A 46 19.02 -11.58 4.38
CA LYS A 46 20.16 -10.74 4.00
C LYS A 46 20.31 -9.55 4.93
N GLU A 47 19.25 -8.80 5.22
CA GLU A 47 19.33 -7.63 6.10
C GLU A 47 19.74 -8.02 7.54
N ALA A 48 19.29 -9.18 8.03
CA ALA A 48 19.74 -9.70 9.33
C ALA A 48 21.23 -10.07 9.31
N ALA A 49 21.71 -10.76 8.26
CA ALA A 49 23.13 -11.10 8.11
C ALA A 49 24.02 -9.85 7.95
N THR A 50 23.59 -8.88 7.14
CA THR A 50 24.28 -7.59 6.98
C THR A 50 24.36 -6.84 8.31
N ALA A 51 23.26 -6.77 9.08
CA ALA A 51 23.28 -6.14 10.39
C ALA A 51 24.25 -6.80 11.38
N ALA A 52 24.44 -8.12 11.29
CA ALA A 52 25.40 -8.85 12.11
C ALA A 52 26.85 -8.52 11.77
N VAL A 53 27.16 -8.36 10.48
CA VAL A 53 28.51 -8.02 10.01
C VAL A 53 28.81 -6.54 10.27
N ASP A 54 27.91 -5.65 9.89
CA ASP A 54 28.14 -4.19 9.94
C ASP A 54 28.15 -3.64 11.37
N ASN A 55 27.45 -4.28 12.30
CA ASN A 55 27.33 -3.86 13.70
C ASN A 55 27.90 -4.91 14.67
N TRP A 56 28.96 -5.60 14.26
CA TRP A 56 29.51 -6.73 15.02
C TRP A 56 29.88 -6.35 16.46
N ASP A 57 30.38 -5.14 16.69
CA ASP A 57 30.75 -4.64 18.02
C ASP A 57 29.55 -4.51 18.98
N VAL A 58 28.38 -4.15 18.46
CA VAL A 58 27.12 -4.09 19.21
C VAL A 58 26.59 -5.49 19.42
N VAL A 59 26.57 -6.31 18.36
CA VAL A 59 26.02 -7.66 18.37
C VAL A 59 26.83 -8.57 19.30
N SER A 60 28.16 -8.50 19.29
CA SER A 60 29.01 -9.33 20.16
C SER A 60 28.74 -9.05 21.64
N LYS A 61 28.61 -7.77 22.02
CA LYS A 61 28.26 -7.36 23.39
C LYS A 61 26.86 -7.80 23.78
N LEU A 62 25.90 -7.77 22.86
CA LEU A 62 24.56 -8.31 23.09
C LEU A 62 24.63 -9.82 23.29
N CYS A 63 25.39 -10.57 22.50
CA CYS A 63 25.54 -12.01 22.70
C CYS A 63 26.05 -12.39 24.10
N GLU A 64 26.92 -11.57 24.70
CA GLU A 64 27.44 -11.82 26.06
C GLU A 64 26.43 -11.45 27.17
N ARG A 65 25.68 -10.36 26.98
CA ARG A 65 24.85 -9.76 28.04
C ARG A 65 23.37 -10.09 27.94
N ASP A 66 22.87 -10.24 26.72
CA ASP A 66 21.47 -10.50 26.38
C ASP A 66 21.37 -11.21 25.00
N PRO A 67 21.59 -12.54 24.96
CA PRO A 67 21.52 -13.31 23.72
C PRO A 67 20.18 -13.17 22.99
N GLN A 68 19.07 -13.03 23.73
CA GLN A 68 17.75 -12.86 23.15
C GLN A 68 17.61 -11.48 22.49
N GLY A 69 18.12 -10.43 23.15
CA GLY A 69 18.24 -9.09 22.58
C GLY A 69 19.08 -9.04 21.29
N ALA A 70 20.15 -9.84 21.20
CA ALA A 70 20.91 -9.98 19.96
C ALA A 70 20.05 -10.57 18.81
N ILE A 71 19.31 -11.64 19.10
CA ILE A 71 18.38 -12.27 18.14
C ILE A 71 17.32 -11.26 17.67
N ASP A 72 16.68 -10.56 18.61
CA ASP A 72 15.62 -9.60 18.29
C ASP A 72 16.15 -8.38 17.53
N TYR A 73 17.35 -7.91 17.87
CA TYR A 73 18.04 -6.85 17.12
C TYR A 73 18.27 -7.25 15.66
N LEU A 74 18.80 -8.45 15.40
CA LEU A 74 19.08 -8.93 14.03
C LEU A 74 17.80 -9.24 13.26
N LYS A 75 16.87 -9.98 13.88
CA LYS A 75 15.55 -10.31 13.31
C LYS A 75 14.76 -9.04 12.93
N GLY A 76 14.91 -7.98 13.71
CA GLY A 76 14.26 -6.69 13.47
C GLY A 76 14.91 -5.79 12.42
N ALA A 77 16.09 -6.14 11.88
CA ALA A 77 16.87 -5.27 10.99
C ALA A 77 16.08 -4.82 9.74
N HIS A 78 15.47 -5.78 9.05
CA HIS A 78 14.64 -5.51 7.87
C HIS A 78 13.48 -4.55 8.18
N ARG A 79 12.83 -4.69 9.35
CA ARG A 79 11.71 -3.82 9.76
C ARG A 79 12.17 -2.40 10.04
N ARG A 80 13.33 -2.21 10.67
CA ARG A 80 13.90 -0.88 10.91
C ARG A 80 14.17 -0.16 9.58
N LYS A 81 14.74 -0.87 8.61
CA LYS A 81 14.98 -0.35 7.26
C LYS A 81 13.69 0.00 6.52
N SER A 82 12.69 -0.88 6.55
CA SER A 82 11.37 -0.61 5.96
C SER A 82 10.68 0.58 6.62
N LYS A 83 10.76 0.71 7.95
CA LYS A 83 10.11 1.80 8.69
C LYS A 83 10.68 3.15 8.30
N ALA A 84 12.01 3.30 8.30
CA ALA A 84 12.64 4.56 7.90
C ALA A 84 12.22 4.99 6.48
N ALA A 85 12.24 4.05 5.52
CA ALA A 85 11.80 4.33 4.15
C ALA A 85 10.30 4.70 4.07
N ALA A 86 9.44 4.03 4.85
CA ALA A 86 8.01 4.33 4.90
C ALA A 86 7.71 5.70 5.51
N ASP A 87 8.44 6.08 6.57
CA ASP A 87 8.29 7.38 7.22
C ASP A 87 8.72 8.51 6.25
N THR A 88 9.84 8.36 5.54
CA THR A 88 10.27 9.31 4.49
C THR A 88 9.27 9.41 3.35
N GLY A 89 8.75 8.28 2.86
CA GLY A 89 7.75 8.26 1.79
C GLY A 89 6.46 8.95 2.20
N SER A 90 5.98 8.71 3.42
CA SER A 90 4.75 9.34 3.95
C SER A 90 4.93 10.86 4.08
N ALA A 91 6.10 11.31 4.57
CA ALA A 91 6.40 12.74 4.65
C ALA A 91 6.53 13.40 3.28
N ALA A 92 7.01 12.67 2.26
CA ALA A 92 7.06 13.18 0.89
C ALA A 92 5.66 13.33 0.28
N HIS A 93 4.79 12.32 0.42
CA HIS A 93 3.42 12.36 -0.12
C HIS A 93 2.61 13.52 0.46
N ASP A 94 2.70 13.78 1.78
CA ASP A 94 2.05 14.95 2.41
C ASP A 94 2.46 16.27 1.73
N LEU A 95 3.76 16.44 1.46
CA LEU A 95 4.26 17.65 0.81
C LEU A 95 3.89 17.71 -0.68
N PHE A 96 3.84 16.57 -1.35
CA PHE A 96 3.41 16.48 -2.75
C PHE A 96 1.93 16.86 -2.89
N GLU A 97 1.07 16.37 -2.00
CA GLU A 97 -0.36 16.71 -1.98
C GLU A 97 -0.54 18.23 -1.83
N ARG A 98 0.14 18.82 -0.84
CA ARG A 98 0.07 20.26 -0.59
C ARG A 98 0.53 21.08 -1.80
N LEU A 99 1.63 20.68 -2.43
CA LEU A 99 2.12 21.31 -3.65
C LEU A 99 1.13 21.15 -4.82
N ALA A 100 0.55 19.97 -5.00
CA ALA A 100 -0.45 19.71 -6.03
C ALA A 100 -1.74 20.54 -5.82
N ARG A 101 -2.09 20.85 -4.57
CA ARG A 101 -3.16 21.78 -4.21
C ARG A 101 -2.78 23.27 -4.36
N GLY A 102 -1.55 23.57 -4.79
CA GLY A 102 -1.06 24.94 -4.97
C GLY A 102 -0.57 25.62 -3.68
N GLU A 103 -0.39 24.88 -2.58
CA GLU A 103 0.16 25.44 -1.35
C GLU A 103 1.65 25.80 -1.51
N THR A 104 2.06 26.87 -0.84
CA THR A 104 3.48 27.23 -0.75
C THR A 104 4.19 26.40 0.31
N VAL A 105 5.11 25.53 -0.12
CA VAL A 105 6.02 24.79 0.78
C VAL A 105 7.38 25.46 0.86
N HIS A 106 7.71 25.99 2.04
CA HIS A 106 9.02 26.59 2.33
C HIS A 106 10.05 25.56 2.76
N ASP A 107 11.18 25.51 2.05
CA ASP A 107 12.28 24.56 2.27
C ASP A 107 12.84 24.54 3.70
N ARG A 108 12.72 25.63 4.47
CA ARG A 108 13.16 25.69 5.87
C ARG A 108 12.37 24.76 6.80
N HIS A 109 11.15 24.37 6.42
CA HIS A 109 10.28 23.48 7.21
C HIS A 109 10.30 22.03 6.71
N VAL A 110 11.07 21.74 5.65
CA VAL A 110 11.15 20.40 5.05
C VAL A 110 12.34 19.65 5.65
N HIS A 111 12.12 18.41 6.07
CA HIS A 111 13.18 17.53 6.58
C HIS A 111 14.26 17.32 5.51
N ILE A 112 15.53 17.27 5.92
CA ILE A 112 16.68 17.20 4.99
C ILE A 112 16.57 16.04 3.99
N ASP A 113 16.09 14.88 4.44
CA ASP A 113 15.93 13.68 3.60
C ASP A 113 14.82 13.82 2.55
N VAL A 114 13.85 14.71 2.77
CA VAL A 114 12.68 14.90 1.89
C VAL A 114 12.87 16.09 0.95
N LYS A 115 13.78 17.02 1.26
CA LYS A 115 14.06 18.21 0.42
C LYS A 115 14.35 17.87 -1.05
N PRO A 116 15.18 16.86 -1.38
CA PRO A 116 15.40 16.50 -2.77
C PRO A 116 14.10 16.10 -3.47
N HIS A 117 13.23 15.34 -2.81
CA HIS A 117 11.95 14.93 -3.36
C HIS A 117 11.04 16.11 -3.66
N VAL A 118 10.92 17.05 -2.72
CA VAL A 118 10.13 18.28 -2.89
C VAL A 118 10.64 19.09 -4.07
N LYS A 119 11.96 19.24 -4.20
CA LYS A 119 12.58 19.94 -5.33
C LYS A 119 12.14 19.33 -6.67
N TRP A 120 12.30 18.01 -6.82
CA TRP A 120 12.00 17.34 -8.08
C TRP A 120 10.50 17.24 -8.36
N PHE A 121 9.65 17.21 -7.33
CA PHE A 121 8.21 17.31 -7.50
C PHE A 121 7.79 18.70 -7.99
N LYS A 122 8.40 19.78 -7.47
CA LYS A 122 8.19 21.14 -8.00
C LYS A 122 8.60 21.24 -9.47
N GLU A 123 9.74 20.67 -9.84
CA GLU A 123 10.18 20.63 -11.25
C GLU A 123 9.20 19.84 -12.14
N PHE A 124 8.67 18.71 -11.68
CA PHE A 124 7.60 18.00 -12.39
C PHE A 124 6.35 18.87 -12.61
N LEU A 125 5.90 19.61 -11.58
CA LEU A 125 4.77 20.53 -11.71
C LEU A 125 5.08 21.63 -12.74
N ASP A 126 6.28 22.19 -12.70
CA ASP A 126 6.72 23.25 -13.60
C ASP A 126 6.81 22.79 -15.06
N GLU A 127 7.35 21.59 -15.30
CA GLU A 127 7.56 21.04 -16.65
C GLU A 127 6.29 20.44 -17.26
N MET A 128 5.53 19.65 -16.49
CA MET A 128 4.38 18.90 -17.02
C MET A 128 3.04 19.64 -16.87
N GLN A 129 2.98 20.68 -16.02
CA GLN A 129 1.78 21.49 -15.75
C GLN A 129 0.48 20.64 -15.64
N PRO A 130 0.45 19.61 -14.78
CA PRO A 130 -0.70 18.72 -14.66
C PRO A 130 -1.96 19.47 -14.19
N GLU A 131 -3.09 19.23 -14.82
CA GLU A 131 -4.40 19.67 -14.33
C GLU A 131 -4.98 18.60 -13.40
N PHE A 132 -4.88 18.81 -12.08
CA PHE A 132 -5.40 17.86 -11.10
C PHE A 132 -6.93 17.92 -11.02
N LEU A 133 -7.60 16.80 -11.33
CA LEU A 133 -9.04 16.65 -11.21
C LEU A 133 -9.44 16.18 -9.81
N HIS A 134 -8.68 15.23 -9.26
CA HIS A 134 -8.91 14.63 -7.95
C HIS A 134 -7.57 14.36 -7.23
N LEU A 135 -7.51 14.61 -5.91
CA LEU A 135 -6.32 14.44 -5.08
C LEU A 135 -6.67 13.79 -3.74
N GLU A 136 -6.01 12.68 -3.40
CA GLU A 136 -6.16 11.96 -2.13
C GLU A 136 -7.62 11.56 -1.81
N GLU A 137 -8.36 11.15 -2.84
CA GLU A 137 -9.74 10.66 -2.71
C GLU A 137 -9.80 9.13 -2.70
N THR A 138 -10.97 8.57 -2.43
CA THR A 138 -11.16 7.11 -2.37
C THR A 138 -11.98 6.62 -3.54
N VAL A 139 -11.44 5.72 -4.35
CA VAL A 139 -12.26 4.97 -5.30
C VAL A 139 -13.01 3.84 -4.61
N TRP A 140 -14.17 3.50 -5.18
CA TRP A 140 -15.02 2.42 -4.74
C TRP A 140 -15.60 1.67 -5.95
N ASN A 141 -15.65 0.34 -5.86
CA ASN A 141 -16.29 -0.53 -6.83
C ASN A 141 -17.27 -1.44 -6.09
N ASP A 142 -18.56 -1.20 -6.30
CA ASP A 142 -19.64 -1.91 -5.61
C ASP A 142 -19.79 -3.33 -6.17
N SER A 143 -19.64 -3.50 -7.49
CA SER A 143 -19.80 -4.80 -8.17
C SER A 143 -18.78 -5.87 -7.75
N ILE A 144 -17.51 -5.51 -7.61
CA ILE A 144 -16.41 -6.41 -7.23
C ILE A 144 -16.09 -6.32 -5.73
N ALA A 145 -16.70 -5.34 -5.05
CA ALA A 145 -16.55 -5.07 -3.62
C ALA A 145 -15.08 -4.84 -3.24
N TYR A 146 -14.53 -3.70 -3.66
CA TYR A 146 -13.24 -3.17 -3.18
C TYR A 146 -13.25 -1.64 -3.12
N ALA A 147 -12.29 -1.08 -2.40
CA ALA A 147 -12.05 0.36 -2.38
C ALA A 147 -10.56 0.65 -2.20
N GLY A 148 -10.13 1.87 -2.49
CA GLY A 148 -8.74 2.27 -2.31
C GLY A 148 -8.54 3.77 -2.41
N SER A 149 -7.55 4.27 -1.68
CA SER A 149 -7.13 5.66 -1.78
C SER A 149 -6.07 5.79 -2.87
N PHE A 150 -6.19 6.79 -3.72
CA PHE A 150 -5.25 7.07 -4.80
C PHE A 150 -4.60 8.44 -4.61
N ASP A 151 -3.38 8.63 -5.11
CA ASP A 151 -2.66 9.91 -4.94
C ASP A 151 -3.30 11.01 -5.80
N ALA A 152 -3.46 10.79 -7.11
CA ALA A 152 -4.13 11.76 -7.99
C ALA A 152 -4.82 11.17 -9.24
N ILE A 153 -5.80 11.88 -9.77
CA ILE A 153 -6.25 11.80 -11.16
C ILE A 153 -6.04 13.17 -11.78
N ALA A 154 -5.35 13.22 -12.92
CA ALA A 154 -4.96 14.47 -13.56
C ALA A 154 -4.99 14.36 -15.08
N ILE A 155 -5.12 15.50 -15.76
CA ILE A 155 -4.88 15.62 -17.19
C ILE A 155 -3.41 16.01 -17.38
N ILE A 156 -2.66 15.19 -18.12
CA ILE A 156 -1.25 15.45 -18.49
C ILE A 156 -1.14 15.24 -19.99
N ASP A 157 -0.61 16.23 -20.71
CA ASP A 157 -0.49 16.20 -22.18
C ASP A 157 -1.80 15.85 -22.91
N GLY A 158 -2.94 16.27 -22.34
CA GLY A 158 -4.28 16.01 -22.89
C GLY A 158 -4.88 14.64 -22.55
N GLU A 159 -4.17 13.80 -21.79
CA GLU A 159 -4.61 12.46 -21.37
C GLU A 159 -5.03 12.46 -19.90
N THR A 160 -6.22 11.92 -19.59
CA THR A 160 -6.70 11.73 -18.22
C THR A 160 -6.06 10.47 -17.62
N VAL A 161 -5.13 10.65 -16.69
CA VAL A 161 -4.36 9.56 -16.09
C VAL A 161 -4.61 9.45 -14.59
N VAL A 162 -4.62 8.20 -14.10
CA VAL A 162 -4.46 7.93 -12.67
C VAL A 162 -2.98 7.90 -12.32
N LEU A 163 -2.58 8.66 -11.31
CA LEU A 163 -1.21 8.81 -10.87
C LEU A 163 -0.97 8.14 -9.52
N ASP A 164 0.21 7.54 -9.41
CA ASP A 164 0.75 7.02 -8.16
C ASP A 164 2.16 7.58 -7.97
N TRP A 165 2.38 8.29 -6.87
CA TRP A 165 3.67 8.88 -6.53
C TRP A 165 4.51 7.84 -5.77
N LYS A 166 5.79 7.75 -6.12
CA LYS A 166 6.69 6.76 -5.52
C LYS A 166 8.06 7.35 -5.22
N THR A 167 8.49 7.19 -3.98
CA THR A 167 9.86 7.49 -3.53
C THR A 167 10.72 6.24 -3.32
N SER A 168 10.15 5.04 -3.55
CA SER A 168 10.84 3.76 -3.40
C SER A 168 12.02 3.60 -4.35
N LYS A 169 12.92 2.68 -4.05
CA LYS A 169 14.12 2.43 -4.88
C LYS A 169 13.77 2.17 -6.36
N ASP A 170 12.72 1.41 -6.59
CA ASP A 170 12.28 1.00 -7.93
C ASP A 170 10.77 1.16 -8.05
N VAL A 171 10.29 1.20 -9.28
CA VAL A 171 8.85 1.11 -9.62
C VAL A 171 8.52 -0.37 -9.79
N TYR A 172 7.62 -0.88 -8.97
CA TYR A 172 7.24 -2.29 -8.99
C TYR A 172 6.06 -2.52 -9.95
N ASP A 173 6.09 -3.64 -10.65
CA ASP A 173 5.02 -4.10 -11.55
C ASP A 173 3.64 -4.19 -10.86
N SER A 174 3.61 -4.51 -9.56
CA SER A 174 2.39 -4.53 -8.75
C SER A 174 1.61 -3.21 -8.72
N VAL A 175 2.26 -2.08 -9.04
CA VAL A 175 1.58 -0.78 -9.17
C VAL A 175 0.58 -0.80 -10.34
N ALA A 176 0.86 -1.53 -11.42
CA ALA A 176 -0.08 -1.71 -12.53
C ALA A 176 -1.44 -2.26 -12.08
N LEU A 177 -1.44 -3.19 -11.12
CA LEU A 177 -2.66 -3.77 -10.56
C LEU A 177 -3.42 -2.77 -9.69
N GLN A 178 -2.71 -1.89 -8.97
CA GLN A 178 -3.35 -0.82 -8.18
C GLN A 178 -4.00 0.20 -9.10
N LEU A 179 -3.25 0.71 -10.08
CA LEU A 179 -3.76 1.68 -11.05
C LEU A 179 -4.91 1.12 -11.88
N ALA A 180 -4.87 -0.16 -12.27
CA ALA A 180 -5.99 -0.80 -12.95
C ALA A 180 -7.24 -0.86 -12.05
N ALA A 181 -7.09 -1.20 -10.76
CA ALA A 181 -8.20 -1.19 -9.83
C ALA A 181 -8.79 0.22 -9.64
N TYR A 182 -7.97 1.27 -9.64
CA TYR A 182 -8.44 2.64 -9.55
C TYR A 182 -9.16 3.08 -10.82
N ARG A 183 -8.58 2.77 -11.99
CA ARG A 183 -9.14 3.07 -13.31
C ARG A 183 -10.53 2.45 -13.53
N TYR A 184 -10.73 1.21 -13.11
CA TYR A 184 -11.98 0.47 -13.30
C TYR A 184 -12.90 0.49 -12.06
N ALA A 185 -12.67 1.42 -11.14
CA ALA A 185 -13.64 1.69 -10.09
C ALA A 185 -14.91 2.37 -10.66
N GLU A 186 -16.00 2.34 -9.90
CA GLU A 186 -17.30 2.83 -10.36
C GLU A 186 -17.54 4.27 -9.88
N ARG A 187 -17.10 4.58 -8.67
CA ARG A 187 -17.25 5.90 -8.07
C ARG A 187 -16.01 6.33 -7.30
N ILE A 188 -15.87 7.65 -7.17
CA ILE A 188 -14.95 8.30 -6.25
C ILE A 188 -15.77 8.87 -5.10
N ILE A 189 -15.28 8.68 -3.87
CA ILE A 189 -15.85 9.27 -2.67
C ILE A 189 -14.89 10.36 -2.21
N ARG A 190 -15.35 11.61 -2.27
CA ARG A 190 -14.55 12.78 -1.91
C ARG A 190 -14.27 12.81 -0.42
N ALA A 191 -13.02 13.10 -0.05
CA ALA A 191 -12.59 13.10 1.34
C ALA A 191 -13.24 14.22 2.18
N SER A 192 -13.57 15.37 1.58
CA SER A 192 -14.04 16.57 2.29
C SER A 192 -15.48 16.49 2.79
N ASP A 193 -16.36 15.83 2.05
CA ASP A 193 -17.81 15.80 2.30
C ASP A 193 -18.40 14.37 2.25
N GLY A 194 -17.66 13.39 1.71
CA GLY A 194 -18.16 12.03 1.49
C GLY A 194 -19.04 11.90 0.25
N GLU A 195 -19.12 12.92 -0.61
CA GLU A 195 -19.91 12.89 -1.84
C GLU A 195 -19.38 11.81 -2.79
N SER A 196 -20.31 11.05 -3.39
CA SER A 196 -20.00 10.05 -4.42
C SER A 196 -20.12 10.67 -5.82
N LEU A 197 -19.05 10.56 -6.60
CA LEU A 197 -18.93 11.05 -7.97
C LEU A 197 -18.61 9.88 -8.90
N PRO A 198 -19.04 9.88 -10.17
CA PRO A 198 -18.54 8.89 -11.13
C PRO A 198 -17.03 9.05 -11.33
N VAL A 199 -16.32 7.94 -11.51
CA VAL A 199 -14.92 7.99 -11.96
C VAL A 199 -14.89 8.59 -13.37
N PRO A 200 -14.06 9.61 -13.66
CA PRO A 200 -13.93 10.14 -15.01
C PRO A 200 -13.36 9.09 -15.96
N GLU A 201 -13.51 9.29 -17.27
CA GLU A 201 -12.87 8.41 -18.25
C GLU A 201 -11.34 8.53 -18.15
N ILE A 202 -10.70 7.49 -17.60
CA ILE A 202 -9.26 7.40 -17.44
C ILE A 202 -8.67 6.64 -18.65
N THR A 203 -7.81 7.31 -19.39
CA THR A 203 -7.19 6.78 -20.61
C THR A 203 -5.94 5.95 -20.31
N GLY A 204 -5.24 6.25 -19.21
CA GLY A 204 -4.03 5.54 -18.81
C GLY A 204 -3.67 5.66 -17.33
N GLY A 205 -2.53 5.09 -16.96
CA GLY A 205 -1.96 5.20 -15.62
C GLY A 205 -0.48 5.55 -15.72
N ALA A 206 0.03 6.28 -14.73
CA ALA A 206 1.44 6.58 -14.64
C ALA A 206 1.93 6.61 -13.20
N VAL A 207 3.23 6.30 -13.03
CA VAL A 207 3.94 6.47 -11.77
C VAL A 207 4.84 7.68 -11.86
N LEU A 208 4.67 8.62 -10.93
CA LEU A 208 5.65 9.68 -10.72
C LEU A 208 6.72 9.17 -9.75
N HIS A 209 7.84 8.72 -10.30
CA HIS A 209 8.96 8.19 -9.52
C HIS A 209 9.90 9.33 -9.13
N VAL A 210 9.82 9.77 -7.86
CA VAL A 210 10.59 10.89 -7.33
C VAL A 210 11.68 10.39 -6.39
N ARG A 211 12.93 10.50 -6.83
CA ARG A 211 14.11 10.04 -6.08
C ARG A 211 15.00 11.20 -5.69
N PRO A 212 15.97 11.02 -4.78
CA PRO A 212 16.85 12.12 -4.40
C PRO A 212 17.64 12.66 -5.59
N GLU A 213 17.88 11.83 -6.60
CA GLU A 213 18.71 12.17 -7.76
C GLU A 213 17.92 12.81 -8.92
N ALA A 214 16.65 12.44 -9.13
CA ALA A 214 15.81 12.93 -10.24
C ALA A 214 14.33 12.53 -10.05
N TRP A 215 13.45 13.07 -10.91
CA TRP A 215 12.09 12.56 -11.12
C TRP A 215 11.96 11.87 -12.49
N LYS A 216 10.99 10.95 -12.60
CA LYS A 216 10.56 10.33 -13.86
C LYS A 216 9.05 10.12 -13.85
N LEU A 217 8.36 10.49 -14.92
CA LEU A 217 6.98 10.05 -15.15
C LEU A 217 7.01 8.78 -16.00
N VAL A 218 6.56 7.67 -15.43
CA VAL A 218 6.64 6.34 -16.04
C VAL A 218 5.23 5.89 -16.40
N PRO A 219 4.90 5.73 -17.70
CA PRO A 219 3.63 5.14 -18.11
C PRO A 219 3.51 3.70 -17.60
N VAL A 220 2.31 3.33 -17.15
CA VAL A 220 2.02 2.00 -16.61
C VAL A 220 0.79 1.43 -17.29
N GLU A 221 0.94 0.24 -17.87
CA GLU A 221 -0.17 -0.53 -18.43
C GLU A 221 -1.19 -0.85 -17.34
N CYS A 222 -2.40 -0.33 -17.48
CA CYS A 222 -3.49 -0.53 -16.52
C CYS A 222 -4.82 -0.88 -17.22
N GLY A 223 -4.75 -1.50 -18.40
CA GLY A 223 -5.91 -1.90 -19.20
C GLY A 223 -6.66 -3.14 -18.66
N PRO A 224 -7.65 -3.64 -19.42
CA PRO A 224 -8.59 -4.68 -18.96
C PRO A 224 -7.89 -5.97 -18.52
N ARG A 225 -6.82 -6.36 -19.23
CA ARG A 225 -6.05 -7.57 -18.90
C ARG A 225 -5.40 -7.49 -17.53
N VAL A 226 -4.90 -6.32 -17.14
CA VAL A 226 -4.30 -6.11 -15.82
C VAL A 226 -5.39 -6.12 -14.75
N PHE A 227 -6.55 -5.54 -15.04
CA PHE A 227 -7.70 -5.57 -14.15
C PHE A 227 -8.26 -6.99 -13.93
N ASP A 228 -8.24 -7.85 -14.96
CA ASP A 228 -8.58 -9.28 -14.80
C ASP A 228 -7.67 -9.98 -13.78
N VAL A 229 -6.37 -9.69 -13.80
CA VAL A 229 -5.43 -10.21 -12.80
C VAL A 229 -5.78 -9.70 -11.40
N PHE A 230 -6.12 -8.42 -11.26
CA PHE A 230 -6.58 -7.87 -9.99
C PHE A 230 -7.83 -8.60 -9.47
N LYS A 231 -8.81 -8.91 -10.33
CA LYS A 231 -10.00 -9.69 -9.95
C LYS A 231 -9.66 -11.11 -9.48
N PHE A 232 -8.66 -11.77 -10.07
CA PHE A 232 -8.20 -13.06 -9.54
C PHE A 232 -7.63 -12.93 -8.13
N LEU A 233 -6.83 -11.89 -7.87
CA LEU A 233 -6.32 -11.61 -6.52
C LEU A 233 -7.44 -11.28 -5.53
N ARG A 234 -8.51 -10.61 -5.98
CA ARG A 234 -9.70 -10.38 -5.16
C ARG A 234 -10.34 -11.69 -4.72
N GLY A 235 -10.46 -12.68 -5.61
CA GLY A 235 -10.95 -14.02 -5.25
C GLY A 235 -10.02 -14.76 -4.28
N VAL A 236 -8.69 -14.68 -4.49
CA VAL A 236 -7.70 -15.24 -3.56
C VAL A 236 -7.82 -14.58 -2.17
N PHE A 237 -8.05 -13.27 -2.12
CA PHE A 237 -8.26 -12.55 -0.86
C PHE A 237 -9.47 -13.09 -0.08
N ASP A 238 -10.60 -13.35 -0.74
CA ASP A 238 -11.79 -13.93 -0.08
C ASP A 238 -11.51 -15.31 0.50
N TRP A 239 -10.79 -16.14 -0.26
CA TRP A 239 -10.34 -17.44 0.20
C TRP A 239 -9.47 -17.32 1.47
N GLU A 240 -8.48 -16.44 1.46
CA GLU A 240 -7.57 -16.24 2.59
C GLU A 240 -8.26 -15.64 3.82
N ALA A 241 -9.19 -14.70 3.61
CA ALA A 241 -9.87 -13.99 4.68
C ALA A 241 -10.89 -14.88 5.42
N ASP A 242 -11.66 -15.68 4.67
CA ASP A 242 -12.79 -16.44 5.21
C ASP A 242 -12.92 -17.86 4.64
N GLY A 243 -12.73 -18.04 3.33
CA GLY A 243 -12.98 -19.33 2.65
C GLY A 243 -12.23 -20.52 3.26
N LYS A 244 -10.91 -20.38 3.49
CA LYS A 244 -10.06 -21.47 4.00
C LYS A 244 -10.45 -21.99 5.38
N LYS A 245 -11.18 -21.21 6.18
CA LYS A 245 -11.62 -21.61 7.54
C LYS A 245 -12.78 -22.60 7.49
N LYS A 246 -13.47 -22.69 6.35
CA LYS A 246 -14.72 -23.44 6.19
C LYS A 246 -14.55 -24.76 5.43
N VAL A 247 -13.38 -25.02 4.86
CA VAL A 247 -13.17 -26.16 3.95
C VAL A 247 -12.76 -27.45 4.65
N VAL A 248 -12.09 -27.37 5.81
CA VAL A 248 -11.74 -28.55 6.59
C VAL A 248 -12.88 -28.86 7.56
N GLY A 249 -13.58 -29.97 7.29
CA GLY A 249 -14.65 -30.47 8.15
C GLY A 249 -14.14 -31.04 9.48
N ARG A 250 -15.07 -31.31 10.40
CA ARG A 250 -14.74 -32.05 11.63
C ARG A 250 -14.42 -33.51 11.28
N PRO A 251 -13.52 -34.18 12.03
CA PRO A 251 -13.29 -35.61 11.87
C PRO A 251 -14.61 -36.39 12.00
N ILE A 252 -14.87 -37.29 11.05
CA ILE A 252 -16.06 -38.16 11.03
C ILE A 252 -15.78 -39.57 11.55
N ALA A 253 -14.51 -39.93 11.70
CA ALA A 253 -14.04 -41.15 12.35
C ALA A 253 -12.64 -40.87 12.93
N TRP A 254 -12.32 -41.46 14.08
CA TRP A 254 -11.00 -41.39 14.72
C TRP A 254 -10.71 -42.70 15.47
N GLY A 255 -9.44 -43.00 15.70
CA GLY A 255 -8.99 -44.17 16.48
C GLY A 255 -7.62 -43.88 17.13
N GLY A 256 -7.33 -44.54 18.25
CA GLY A 256 -6.13 -44.30 19.07
C GLY A 256 -6.46 -44.14 20.56
N ALA A 257 -5.43 -44.11 21.43
CA ALA A 257 -5.59 -43.74 22.84
C ALA A 257 -5.92 -42.23 22.95
N GLU A 258 -6.83 -41.87 23.86
CA GLU A 258 -7.42 -40.53 24.01
C GLU A 258 -6.41 -39.39 23.80
N GLU A 259 -6.60 -38.59 22.74
CA GLU A 259 -6.01 -37.26 22.67
C GLU A 259 -6.70 -36.40 23.75
N THR A 260 -6.00 -36.15 24.86
CA THR A 260 -6.38 -35.12 25.83
C THR A 260 -6.17 -33.74 25.22
N GLY A 261 -7.02 -33.39 24.24
CA GLY A 261 -7.11 -32.06 23.66
C GLY A 261 -8.07 -31.20 24.49
N THR A 262 -7.55 -30.13 25.08
CA THR A 262 -8.27 -29.19 25.93
C THR A 262 -9.53 -28.66 25.22
N GLN A 263 -10.71 -29.06 25.70
CA GLN A 263 -11.96 -28.43 25.31
C GLN A 263 -11.92 -26.97 25.73
N ARG A 264 -11.63 -26.05 24.80
CA ARG A 264 -11.99 -24.64 24.96
C ARG A 264 -13.51 -24.57 24.96
N ARG A 265 -14.09 -24.47 26.16
CA ARG A 265 -15.51 -24.16 26.36
C ARG A 265 -15.81 -22.82 25.68
N ALA A 266 -16.70 -22.84 24.70
CA ALA A 266 -17.42 -21.65 24.28
C ALA A 266 -18.47 -21.36 25.36
N ALA A 267 -18.43 -20.16 25.93
CA ALA A 267 -19.55 -19.49 26.57
C ALA A 267 -19.94 -18.32 25.66
#